data_AF-A0A6G3TDB2-F1
#
_entry.id   AF-A0A6G3TDB2-F1
#
_cell.length_a   1.000
_cell.length_b   1.000
_cell.length_c   1.000
_cell.angle_alpha   90.00
_cell.angle_beta   90.00
_cell.angle_gamma   90.00
#
_symmetry.space_group_name_H-M   'P 1'
#
loop_
_entity.id
_entity.type
_entity.pdbx_description
1 polymer ?
#
loop_
_entity_poly.entity_id
_entity_poly.type
_entity_poly.pdbx_seq_one_letter_code
_entity_poly.pdbx_strand_id
1 'polypeptide(L)'
;GMLTACVPLLGAQWLGAAGHGVLLFSGAAVSALAANAVLARRPLALAPDRVVRAGALVQAVALALAATGLPVALVVAVLLLGVGEGPQLTALFAVRHREAPEHLRGQVFTTGASLKITAFALGVAVAGPLATWSLPGTLALAAGTAAGGALALGRERV
;
A
#
# COMPACT_ATOMS: atom_id res chain seq x y z
N GLY A 1 3.65 1.90 6.13
CA GLY A 1 4.48 2.79 6.94
C GLY A 1 5.82 3.07 6.27
N MET A 2 6.60 2.03 5.96
CA MET A 2 7.99 2.17 5.52
C MET A 2 8.22 3.14 4.35
N LEU A 3 7.38 3.07 3.31
CA LEU A 3 7.44 4.01 2.19
C LEU A 3 7.38 5.49 2.63
N THR A 4 6.56 5.82 3.62
CA THR A 4 6.41 7.20 4.11
C THR A 4 7.72 7.78 4.65
N ALA A 5 8.55 6.95 5.30
CA ALA A 5 9.88 7.37 5.74
C ALA A 5 10.85 7.56 4.55
N CYS A 6 10.66 6.81 3.46
CA CYS A 6 11.47 6.90 2.24
C CYS A 6 11.11 8.10 1.34
N VAL A 7 9.87 8.60 1.41
CA VAL A 7 9.35 9.64 0.50
C VAL A 7 10.18 10.92 0.47
N PRO A 8 10.62 11.52 1.59
CA PRO A 8 11.48 12.70 1.57
C PRO A 8 12.81 12.45 0.87
N LEU A 9 13.41 11.26 1.05
CA LEU A 9 14.67 10.89 0.40
C LEU A 9 14.48 10.72 -1.12
N LEU A 10 13.39 10.08 -1.53
CA LEU A 10 13.01 9.95 -2.95
C LEU A 10 12.74 11.32 -3.58
N GLY A 11 12.09 12.24 -2.86
CA GLY A 11 11.86 13.62 -3.30
C GLY A 11 13.17 14.39 -3.50
N ALA A 12 14.11 14.26 -2.56
CA ALA A 12 15.42 14.89 -2.69
C ALA A 12 16.22 14.32 -3.88
N GLN A 13 16.18 13.00 -4.09
CA GLN A 13 16.93 12.33 -5.17
C GLN A 13 16.37 12.63 -6.57
N TRP A 14 15.05 12.60 -6.73
CA TRP A 14 14.42 12.58 -8.06
C TRP A 14 13.62 13.83 -8.39
N LEU A 15 13.20 14.59 -7.39
CA LEU A 15 12.33 15.76 -7.54
C LEU A 15 13.02 17.05 -7.08
N GLY A 16 14.32 16.98 -6.75
CA GLY A 16 15.18 18.13 -6.42
C GLY A 16 15.00 18.71 -5.01
N ALA A 17 14.02 18.27 -4.22
CA ALA A 17 13.89 18.67 -2.82
C ALA A 17 13.08 17.65 -2.01
N ALA A 18 13.42 17.50 -0.73
CA ALA A 18 12.73 16.57 0.16
C ALA A 18 11.22 16.83 0.26
N GLY A 19 10.81 18.11 0.26
CA GLY A 19 9.41 18.52 0.30
C GLY A 19 8.60 18.08 -0.94
N HIS A 20 9.24 17.95 -2.11
CA HIS A 20 8.56 17.49 -3.32
C HIS A 20 8.15 16.03 -3.27
N GLY A 21 8.63 15.23 -2.31
CA GLY A 21 8.19 13.85 -2.09
C GLY A 21 6.67 13.73 -1.92
N VAL A 22 5.98 14.77 -1.44
CA VAL A 22 4.52 14.79 -1.35
C VAL A 22 3.82 14.53 -2.69
N LEU A 23 4.43 14.91 -3.81
CA LEU A 23 3.89 14.67 -5.16
C LEU A 23 3.76 13.17 -5.47
N LEU A 24 4.62 12.32 -4.88
CA LEU A 24 4.52 10.87 -5.01
C LEU A 24 3.22 10.36 -4.37
N PHE A 25 2.81 10.92 -3.22
CA PHE A 25 1.52 10.59 -2.62
C PHE A 25 0.34 11.12 -3.42
N SER A 26 0.45 12.31 -3.99
CA SER A 26 -0.58 12.85 -4.90
C SER A 26 -0.77 11.95 -6.12
N GLY A 27 0.32 11.47 -6.74
CA GLY A 27 0.26 10.54 -7.86
C GLY A 27 -0.44 9.22 -7.50
N ALA A 28 -0.08 8.64 -6.35
CA ALA A 28 -0.74 7.43 -5.84
C ALA A 28 -2.22 7.67 -5.51
N ALA A 29 -2.58 8.83 -4.96
CA ALA A 29 -3.97 9.17 -4.66
C ALA A 29 -4.81 9.31 -5.94
N VAL A 30 -4.27 9.97 -6.97
CA VAL A 30 -4.94 10.10 -8.28
C VAL A 30 -5.14 8.73 -8.93
N SER A 31 -4.12 7.87 -8.93
CA SER A 31 -4.27 6.54 -9.52
C SER A 31 -5.21 5.63 -8.72
N ALA A 32 -5.23 5.74 -7.39
CA ALA A 32 -6.21 5.06 -6.54
C ALA A 32 -7.65 5.50 -6.84
N LEU A 33 -7.87 6.81 -6.99
CA LEU A 33 -9.18 7.37 -7.34
C LEU A 33 -9.62 6.89 -8.73
N ALA A 34 -8.72 6.93 -9.72
CA ALA A 34 -9.00 6.43 -11.06
C ALA A 34 -9.34 4.93 -11.06
N ALA A 35 -8.57 4.11 -10.34
CA ALA A 35 -8.81 2.67 -10.24
C ALA A 35 -10.19 2.36 -9.62
N ASN A 36 -10.53 3.04 -8.52
CA ASN A 36 -11.86 2.90 -7.91
C ASN A 36 -12.98 3.40 -8.83
N ALA A 37 -12.80 4.53 -9.52
CA ALA A 37 -13.79 5.05 -10.46
C ALA A 37 -14.05 4.09 -11.63
N VAL A 38 -12.99 3.46 -12.16
CA VAL A 38 -13.10 2.43 -13.20
C VAL A 38 -13.86 1.22 -12.67
N LEU A 39 -13.51 0.69 -11.49
CA LEU A 39 -14.19 -0.46 -10.89
C LEU A 39 -15.64 -0.18 -10.51
N ALA A 40 -15.95 1.04 -10.09
CA ALA A 40 -17.33 1.45 -9.81
C ALA A 40 -18.19 1.46 -11.08
N ARG A 41 -17.61 1.87 -12.22
CA ARG A 41 -18.29 1.87 -13.53
C ARG A 41 -18.29 0.49 -14.20
N ARG A 42 -17.30 -0.34 -13.89
CA ARG A 42 -17.06 -1.67 -14.48
C ARG A 42 -16.75 -2.66 -13.36
N PRO A 43 -17.77 -3.10 -12.61
CA PRO A 43 -17.55 -4.01 -11.50
C PRO A 43 -16.93 -5.32 -11.99
N LEU A 44 -15.79 -5.68 -11.43
CA LEU A 44 -15.18 -6.99 -11.68
C LEU A 44 -15.85 -8.02 -10.77
N ALA A 45 -16.19 -9.19 -11.32
CA ALA A 45 -16.73 -10.33 -10.57
C ALA A 45 -15.62 -11.06 -9.77
N LEU A 46 -14.82 -10.32 -9.01
CA LEU A 46 -13.76 -10.85 -8.15
C LEU A 46 -14.24 -10.86 -6.70
N ALA A 47 -13.98 -11.97 -6.00
CA ALA A 47 -14.21 -12.03 -4.57
C ALA A 47 -13.37 -10.94 -3.86
N PRO A 48 -13.95 -10.17 -2.91
CA PRO A 48 -13.24 -9.09 -2.21
C PRO A 48 -11.89 -9.54 -1.62
N ASP A 49 -11.83 -10.76 -1.12
CA ASP A 49 -10.62 -11.35 -0.53
C ASP A 49 -9.48 -11.51 -1.54
N ARG A 50 -9.81 -11.86 -2.80
CA ARG A 50 -8.83 -11.91 -3.90
C ARG A 50 -8.33 -10.51 -4.25
N VAL A 51 -9.21 -9.51 -4.21
CA VAL A 51 -8.84 -8.11 -4.44
C VAL A 51 -7.89 -7.61 -3.34
N VAL A 52 -8.16 -7.95 -2.07
CA VAL A 52 -7.26 -7.60 -0.96
C VAL A 52 -5.87 -8.20 -1.16
N ARG A 53 -5.79 -9.48 -1.51
CA ARG A 53 -4.52 -10.17 -1.78
C ARG A 53 -3.80 -9.60 -3.01
N ALA A 54 -4.54 -9.35 -4.11
CA ALA A 54 -3.98 -8.80 -5.33
C ALA A 54 -3.43 -7.39 -5.11
N GLY A 55 -4.14 -6.54 -4.36
CA GLY A 55 -3.65 -5.21 -3.98
C GLY A 55 -2.31 -5.29 -3.24
N ALA A 56 -2.20 -6.17 -2.24
CA ALA A 56 -0.94 -6.37 -1.51
C ALA A 56 0.22 -6.84 -2.42
N LEU A 57 -0.04 -7.72 -3.40
CA LEU A 57 0.96 -8.12 -4.40
C LEU A 57 1.36 -6.96 -5.31
N VAL A 58 0.40 -6.16 -5.78
CA VAL A 58 0.67 -4.98 -6.61
C VAL A 58 1.53 -3.97 -5.86
N GLN A 59 1.24 -3.74 -4.57
CA GLN A 59 2.06 -2.88 -3.72
C GLN A 59 3.47 -3.45 -3.51
N ALA A 60 3.61 -4.77 -3.34
CA ALA A 60 4.91 -5.42 -3.23
C ALA A 60 5.75 -5.19 -4.50
N VAL A 61 5.17 -5.40 -5.68
CA VAL A 61 5.80 -5.14 -6.97
C VAL A 61 6.17 -3.67 -7.10
N ALA A 62 5.26 -2.76 -6.73
CA ALA A 62 5.53 -1.33 -6.79
C ALA A 62 6.72 -0.92 -5.91
N LEU A 63 6.81 -1.44 -4.69
CA LEU A 63 7.91 -1.17 -3.77
C LEU A 63 9.23 -1.77 -4.29
N ALA A 64 9.20 -2.95 -4.90
CA ALA A 64 10.36 -3.55 -5.55
C ALA A 64 10.84 -2.73 -6.76
N LEU A 65 9.91 -2.19 -7.56
CA LEU A 65 10.23 -1.28 -8.66
C LEU A 65 10.85 0.03 -8.15
N ALA A 66 10.30 0.62 -7.09
CA ALA A 66 10.88 1.82 -6.48
C ALA A 66 12.30 1.57 -5.95
N ALA A 67 12.59 0.37 -5.46
CA ALA A 67 13.92 0.00 -4.97
C ALA A 67 15.00 -0.04 -6.07
N THR A 68 14.63 -0.11 -7.35
CA THR A 68 15.59 -0.09 -8.47
C THR A 68 16.31 1.26 -8.62
N GLY A 69 15.74 2.34 -8.05
CA GLY A 69 16.30 3.68 -8.17
C GLY A 69 16.25 4.24 -9.60
N LEU A 70 15.40 3.71 -10.48
CA LEU A 70 15.20 4.27 -11.82
C LEU A 70 14.04 5.28 -11.80
N PRO A 71 14.16 6.47 -12.41
CA PRO A 71 13.12 7.50 -12.35
C PRO A 71 11.80 7.04 -12.99
N VAL A 72 11.87 6.35 -14.13
CA VAL A 72 10.70 5.77 -14.79
C VAL A 72 10.06 4.68 -13.91
N ALA A 73 10.88 3.84 -13.26
CA ALA A 73 10.37 2.80 -12.36
C ALA A 73 9.69 3.40 -11.13
N LEU A 74 10.17 4.54 -10.62
CA LEU A 74 9.52 5.26 -9.53
C LEU A 74 8.14 5.79 -9.92
N VAL A 75 7.99 6.35 -11.13
CA VAL A 75 6.68 6.79 -11.62
C VAL A 75 5.71 5.61 -11.72
N VAL A 76 6.14 4.50 -12.33
CA VAL A 76 5.33 3.28 -12.41
C VAL A 76 4.97 2.75 -11.01
N ALA A 77 5.94 2.73 -10.09
CA ALA A 77 5.72 2.31 -8.71
C ALA A 77 4.66 3.16 -8.01
N VAL A 78 4.71 4.49 -8.13
CA VAL A 78 3.72 5.40 -7.55
C VAL A 78 2.32 5.11 -8.07
N LEU A 79 2.18 4.91 -9.40
CA LEU A 79 0.89 4.61 -9.99
C LEU A 79 0.36 3.26 -9.52
N LEU A 80 1.21 2.23 -9.51
CA LEU A 80 0.86 0.88 -9.03
C LEU A 80 0.49 0.87 -7.55
N LEU A 81 1.19 1.63 -6.69
CA LEU A 81 0.84 1.75 -5.27
C LEU A 81 -0.60 2.20 -5.08
N GLY A 82 -1.05 3.22 -5.83
CA GLY A 82 -2.43 3.68 -5.77
C GLY A 82 -3.43 2.70 -6.36
N VAL A 83 -3.11 2.09 -7.51
CA VAL A 83 -3.94 1.05 -8.14
C VAL A 83 -4.11 -0.18 -7.23
N GLY A 84 -3.09 -0.50 -6.42
CA GLY A 84 -3.18 -1.54 -5.40
C GLY A 84 -4.03 -1.11 -4.21
N GLU A 85 -3.67 -0.02 -3.54
CA GLU A 85 -4.32 0.42 -2.29
C GLU A 85 -5.80 0.79 -2.46
N GLY A 86 -6.16 1.50 -3.54
CA GLY A 86 -7.51 2.05 -3.70
C GLY A 86 -8.59 0.96 -3.69
N PRO A 87 -8.57 0.03 -4.67
CA PRO A 87 -9.47 -1.11 -4.72
C PRO A 87 -9.35 -2.05 -3.51
N GLN A 88 -8.13 -2.24 -2.98
CA GLN A 88 -7.88 -3.07 -1.80
C GLN A 88 -8.59 -2.54 -0.56
N LEU A 89 -8.60 -1.21 -0.35
CA LEU A 89 -9.31 -0.60 0.77
C LEU A 89 -10.83 -0.79 0.64
N THR A 90 -11.38 -0.56 -0.55
CA THR A 90 -12.81 -0.79 -0.85
C THR A 90 -13.19 -2.26 -0.60
N ALA A 91 -12.36 -3.20 -1.07
CA ALA A 91 -12.58 -4.63 -0.86
C ALA A 91 -12.48 -5.03 0.63
N LEU A 92 -11.54 -4.45 1.37
CA LEU A 92 -11.38 -4.69 2.80
C LEU A 92 -12.62 -4.23 3.60
N PHE A 93 -13.25 -3.13 3.21
CA PHE A 93 -14.53 -2.74 3.80
C PHE A 93 -15.65 -3.73 3.49
N ALA A 94 -15.71 -4.26 2.27
CA ALA A 94 -16.68 -5.31 1.92
C ALA A 94 -16.46 -6.59 2.75
N VAL A 95 -15.22 -7.03 2.93
CA VAL A 95 -14.88 -8.19 3.79
C VAL A 95 -15.32 -7.95 5.23
N ARG A 96 -14.95 -6.80 5.82
CA ARG A 96 -15.32 -6.47 7.21
C ARG A 96 -16.83 -6.36 7.40
N HIS A 97 -17.54 -5.82 6.41
CA HIS A 97 -19.00 -5.74 6.46
C HIS A 97 -19.67 -7.12 6.40
N ARG A 98 -19.13 -8.02 5.56
CA ARG A 98 -19.60 -9.41 5.41
C ARG A 98 -19.37 -10.23 6.69
N GLU A 99 -18.22 -10.06 7.33
CA GLU A 99 -17.77 -10.93 8.44
C GLU A 99 -18.16 -10.42 9.82
N ALA A 100 -18.36 -9.11 9.99
CA ALA A 100 -18.69 -8.55 11.30
C ALA A 100 -20.19 -8.68 11.63
N PRO A 101 -20.54 -9.25 12.80
CA PRO A 101 -21.91 -9.23 13.33
C PRO A 101 -22.43 -7.79 13.44
N GLU A 102 -23.72 -7.58 13.16
CA GLU A 102 -24.31 -6.23 13.10
C GLU A 102 -24.02 -5.36 14.31
N HIS A 103 -24.16 -5.91 15.51
CA HIS A 103 -23.94 -5.20 16.77
C HIS A 103 -22.46 -4.91 17.09
N LEU A 104 -21.50 -5.55 16.38
CA LEU A 104 -20.05 -5.37 16.59
C LEU A 104 -19.35 -4.68 15.41
N ARG A 105 -20.05 -4.36 14.32
CA ARG A 105 -19.45 -3.73 13.13
C ARG A 105 -18.63 -2.51 13.48
N GLY A 106 -19.16 -1.59 14.28
CA GLY A 106 -18.43 -0.41 14.73
C GLY A 106 -17.10 -0.77 15.40
N GLN A 107 -17.12 -1.70 16.36
CA GLN A 107 -15.93 -2.12 17.11
C GLN A 107 -14.91 -2.86 16.23
N VAL A 108 -15.35 -3.74 15.33
CA VAL A 108 -14.45 -4.46 14.41
C VAL A 108 -13.76 -3.48 13.46
N PHE A 109 -14.49 -2.51 12.91
CA PHE A 109 -13.92 -1.50 12.04
C PHE A 109 -12.94 -0.58 12.76
N THR A 110 -13.27 -0.09 13.96
CA THR A 110 -12.36 0.78 14.73
C THR A 110 -11.12 0.04 15.19
N THR A 111 -11.25 -1.20 15.68
CA THR A 111 -10.12 -2.05 16.04
C THR A 111 -9.20 -2.30 14.84
N GLY A 112 -9.78 -2.65 13.69
CA GLY A 112 -9.03 -2.84 12.46
C GLY A 112 -8.33 -1.56 11.98
N ALA A 113 -8.95 -0.40 12.14
CA ALA A 113 -8.34 0.90 11.82
C ALA A 113 -7.17 1.23 12.76
N SER A 114 -7.35 1.04 14.08
CA SER A 114 -6.31 1.22 15.08
C SER A 114 -5.10 0.33 14.80
N LEU A 115 -5.32 -0.96 14.48
CA LEU A 115 -4.25 -1.87 14.09
C LEU A 115 -3.52 -1.40 12.82
N LYS A 116 -4.24 -0.92 11.79
CA LYS A 116 -3.62 -0.37 10.56
C LYS A 116 -2.73 0.83 10.89
N ILE A 117 -3.17 1.73 11.75
CA ILE A 117 -2.41 2.92 12.16
C ILE A 117 -1.17 2.51 12.96
N THR A 118 -1.31 1.61 13.93
CA THR A 118 -0.18 1.11 14.73
C THR A 118 0.86 0.41 13.84
N ALA A 119 0.43 -0.48 12.95
CA ALA A 119 1.32 -1.14 11.99
C ALA A 119 1.99 -0.13 11.04
N PHE A 120 1.27 0.90 10.61
CA PHE A 120 1.84 1.98 9.82
C PHE A 120 2.93 2.73 10.60
N ALA A 121 2.67 3.11 11.85
CA ALA A 121 3.62 3.80 12.72
C ALA A 121 4.87 2.97 12.99
N LEU A 122 4.72 1.68 13.30
CA LEU A 122 5.83 0.74 13.44
C LEU A 122 6.67 0.67 12.15
N GLY A 123 6.00 0.58 11.00
CA GLY A 123 6.69 0.60 9.71
C GLY A 123 7.48 1.89 9.47
N VAL A 124 6.97 3.05 9.87
CA VAL A 124 7.71 4.33 9.80
C VAL A 124 8.90 4.31 10.75
N ALA A 125 8.69 3.89 12.00
CA ALA A 125 9.73 3.86 13.03
C ALA A 125 10.91 2.97 12.64
N VAL A 126 10.64 1.80 12.06
CA VAL A 126 11.67 0.88 11.56
C VAL A 126 12.35 1.42 10.30
N ALA A 127 11.58 1.98 9.36
CA ALA A 127 12.15 2.45 8.10
C ALA A 127 13.00 3.71 8.24
N GLY A 128 12.73 4.59 9.21
CA GLY A 128 13.48 5.85 9.38
C GLY A 128 14.99 5.61 9.45
N PRO A 129 15.49 4.85 10.44
CA PRO A 129 16.91 4.52 10.54
C PRO A 129 17.41 3.71 9.33
N LEU A 130 16.66 2.71 8.88
CA LEU A 130 17.08 1.85 7.77
C LEU A 130 17.26 2.62 6.45
N ALA A 131 16.40 3.60 6.19
CA ALA A 131 16.46 4.38 4.95
C ALA A 131 17.69 5.29 4.88
N THR A 132 18.24 5.69 6.03
CA THR A 132 19.52 6.42 6.10
C THR A 132 20.72 5.53 5.77
N TRP A 133 20.63 4.23 6.01
CA TRP A 133 21.67 3.26 5.67
C TRP A 133 21.55 2.78 4.23
N SER A 134 20.32 2.44 3.81
CA SER A 134 20.03 2.00 2.45
C SER A 134 18.57 2.25 2.11
N LEU A 135 18.32 3.25 1.26
CA LEU A 135 17.01 3.52 0.70
C LEU A 135 16.49 2.33 -0.15
N PRO A 136 17.25 1.77 -1.11
CA PRO A 136 16.82 0.56 -1.83
C PRO A 136 16.55 -0.63 -0.91
N GLY A 137 17.41 -0.86 0.09
CA GLY A 137 17.23 -1.96 1.05
C GLY A 137 15.95 -1.81 1.88
N THR A 138 15.61 -0.60 2.29
CA THR A 138 14.36 -0.31 3.02
C THR A 138 13.13 -0.51 2.14
N LEU A 139 13.19 -0.12 0.86
CA LEU A 139 12.11 -0.35 -0.11
C LEU A 139 11.95 -1.85 -0.44
N ALA A 140 13.06 -2.59 -0.55
CA ALA A 140 13.03 -4.04 -0.73
C ALA A 140 12.45 -4.77 0.49
N LEU A 141 12.79 -4.34 1.71
CA LEU A 141 12.18 -4.84 2.94
C LEU A 141 10.67 -4.57 2.94
N ALA A 142 10.27 -3.35 2.58
CA ALA A 142 8.85 -2.99 2.48
C ALA A 142 8.13 -3.88 1.44
N ALA A 143 8.73 -4.13 0.29
CA ALA A 143 8.21 -5.06 -0.72
C ALA A 143 8.05 -6.48 -0.17
N GLY A 144 9.06 -6.98 0.55
CA GLY A 144 9.03 -8.29 1.22
C GLY A 144 7.91 -8.40 2.25
N THR A 145 7.68 -7.37 3.06
CA THR A 145 6.57 -7.36 4.04
C THR A 145 5.20 -7.39 3.37
N ALA A 146 5.02 -6.64 2.27
CA ALA A 146 3.77 -6.64 1.50
C ALA A 146 3.53 -8.00 0.82
N ALA A 147 4.57 -8.60 0.22
CA ALA A 147 4.50 -9.93 -0.37
C ALA A 147 4.21 -11.02 0.69
N GLY A 148 4.86 -10.96 1.85
CA GLY A 148 4.61 -11.86 2.97
C GLY A 148 3.16 -11.79 3.47
N GLY A 149 2.61 -10.58 3.60
CA GLY A 149 1.19 -10.38 3.92
C GLY A 149 0.25 -10.98 2.87
N ALA A 150 0.56 -10.80 1.58
CA ALA A 150 -0.22 -11.40 0.49
C ALA A 150 -0.15 -12.94 0.47
N LEU A 151 0.98 -13.53 0.86
CA LEU A 151 1.13 -14.98 0.98
C LEU A 151 0.35 -15.51 2.19
N ALA A 152 0.40 -14.83 3.33
CA ALA A 152 -0.36 -15.21 4.52
C ALA A 152 -1.87 -15.29 4.24
N LEU A 153 -2.42 -14.26 3.58
CA LEU A 153 -3.83 -14.23 3.14
C LEU A 153 -4.19 -15.35 2.16
N GLY A 154 -3.22 -15.88 1.43
CA GLY A 154 -3.42 -16.98 0.49
C GLY A 154 -3.47 -18.36 1.15
N ARG A 155 -2.89 -18.52 2.34
CA ARG A 155 -2.80 -19.79 3.06
C ARG A 155 -4.05 -20.14 3.86
N GLU A 156 -4.82 -19.15 4.29
CA GLU A 156 -6.06 -19.36 5.07
C GLU A 156 -7.24 -19.90 4.26
N ARG A 157 -7.04 -20.23 2.97
CA ARG A 157 -8.10 -20.70 2.05
C ARG A 157 -7.85 -22.08 1.45
N VAL A 158 -6.81 -22.79 1.89
CA VAL A 158 -6.54 -24.20 1.55
C VAL A 158 -6.86 -25.03 2.78
#